data_AF-A0A944V3B8-F1
#
_entry.id   AF-A0A944V3B8-F1
#
_cell.length_a   1.000
_cell.length_b   1.000
_cell.length_c   1.000
_cell.angle_alpha   90.00
_cell.angle_beta   90.00
_cell.angle_gamma   90.00
#
_symmetry.space_group_name_H-M   'P 1'
#
loop_
_entity.id
_entity.type
_entity.pdbx_description
1 polymer ?
#
loop_
_entity_poly.entity_id
_entity_poly.type
_entity_poly.pdbx_seq_one_letter_code
_entity_poly.pdbx_strand_id
1 'polypeptide(L)'
;MPNHVSCEKRLRQEKKRSAGNHYVKMTINTLSKKMKSDISIEEKEKLIAEVYSQLDKAAKNHVIHKRTASRRKARISAYFNAEKAGLKEKK
;
A
#
# COMPACT_ATOMS: atom_id res chain seq x y z
N MET A 1 2.53 -31.75 -13.18
CA MET A 1 3.83 -31.55 -12.50
C MET A 1 4.79 -30.89 -13.49
N PRO A 2 5.82 -30.14 -13.06
CA PRO A 2 6.82 -29.60 -13.99
C PRO A 2 7.51 -30.74 -14.72
N ASN A 3 7.52 -30.69 -16.05
CA ASN A 3 8.19 -31.72 -16.87
C ASN A 3 9.70 -31.44 -17.02
N HIS A 4 10.16 -30.25 -16.62
CA HIS A 4 11.54 -29.80 -16.75
C HIS A 4 12.06 -29.20 -15.44
N VAL A 5 13.34 -29.45 -15.13
CA VAL A 5 13.98 -29.04 -13.86
C VAL A 5 13.96 -27.51 -13.67
N SER A 6 14.11 -26.74 -14.75
CA SER A 6 14.01 -25.27 -14.71
C SER A 6 12.62 -24.78 -14.29
N CYS A 7 11.55 -25.48 -14.71
CA CYS A 7 10.18 -25.15 -14.36
C CYS A 7 9.92 -25.44 -12.87
N GLU A 8 10.44 -26.54 -12.34
CA GLU A 8 10.35 -26.86 -10.92
C GLU A 8 11.06 -25.80 -10.05
N LYS A 9 12.27 -25.38 -10.46
CA LYS A 9 12.98 -24.27 -9.80
C LYS A 9 12.16 -22.97 -9.83
N ARG A 10 11.51 -22.67 -10.96
CA ARG A 10 10.68 -21.48 -11.12
C ARG A 10 9.47 -21.50 -10.17
N LEU A 11 8.78 -22.64 -10.03
CA LEU A 11 7.69 -22.79 -9.06
C LEU A 11 8.14 -22.54 -7.61
N ARG A 12 9.32 -23.06 -7.22
CA ARG A 12 9.87 -22.83 -5.88
C ARG A 12 10.17 -21.35 -5.63
N GLN A 13 10.73 -20.65 -6.61
CA GLN A 13 11.01 -19.22 -6.52
C GLN A 13 9.73 -18.38 -6.49
N GLU A 14 8.76 -18.72 -7.33
CA GLU A 14 7.48 -18.05 -7.40
C GLU A 14 6.72 -18.16 -6.09
N LYS A 15 6.66 -19.35 -5.47
CA LYS A 15 6.01 -19.54 -4.16
C LYS A 15 6.58 -18.59 -3.10
N LYS A 16 7.90 -18.45 -3.03
CA LYS A 16 8.58 -17.54 -2.10
C LYS A 16 8.28 -16.07 -2.42
N ARG A 17 8.39 -15.67 -3.69
CA ARG A 17 8.10 -14.29 -4.13
C ARG A 17 6.64 -13.90 -3.92
N SER A 18 5.72 -14.82 -4.21
CA SER A 18 4.28 -14.63 -4.04
C SER A 18 3.93 -14.38 -2.57
N ALA A 19 4.47 -15.19 -1.65
CA ALA A 19 4.26 -15.00 -0.21
C ALA A 19 4.76 -13.62 0.29
N GLY A 20 5.98 -13.22 -0.10
CA GLY A 20 6.52 -11.90 0.25
C GLY A 20 5.71 -10.74 -0.33
N ASN A 21 5.34 -10.84 -1.61
CA ASN A 21 4.51 -9.84 -2.29
C ASN A 21 3.11 -9.75 -1.69
N HIS A 22 2.53 -10.88 -1.27
CA HIS A 22 1.24 -10.95 -0.61
C HIS A 22 1.27 -10.19 0.72
N TYR A 23 2.30 -10.43 1.54
CA TYR A 23 2.48 -9.71 2.81
C TYR A 23 2.55 -8.20 2.61
N VAL A 24 3.40 -7.72 1.69
CA VAL A 24 3.53 -6.28 1.40
C VAL A 24 2.21 -5.66 0.93
N LYS A 25 1.47 -6.35 0.04
CA LYS A 25 0.16 -5.88 -0.42
C LYS A 25 -0.86 -5.83 0.72
N MET A 26 -0.85 -6.83 1.60
CA MET A 26 -1.73 -6.87 2.76
C MET A 26 -1.43 -5.74 3.75
N THR A 27 -0.15 -5.49 4.06
CA THR A 27 0.25 -4.38 4.92
C THR A 27 -0.26 -3.03 4.38
N ILE A 28 -0.08 -2.77 3.09
CA ILE A 28 -0.58 -1.53 2.45
C ILE A 28 -2.11 -1.45 2.53
N ASN A 29 -2.82 -2.56 2.30
CA ASN A 29 -4.28 -2.59 2.39
C ASN A 29 -4.77 -2.34 3.83
N THR A 30 -4.11 -2.92 4.83
CA THR A 30 -4.42 -2.72 6.25
C THR A 30 -4.19 -1.28 6.66
N LEU A 31 -3.07 -0.67 6.28
CA LEU A 31 -2.82 0.75 6.56
C LEU A 31 -3.84 1.66 5.85
N SER A 32 -4.21 1.32 4.62
CA SER A 32 -5.26 2.06 3.88
C SER A 32 -6.63 1.92 4.53
N LYS A 33 -6.94 0.81 5.20
CA LYS A 33 -8.17 0.64 5.99
C LYS A 33 -8.11 1.47 7.27
N LYS A 34 -6.97 1.49 7.98
CA LYS A 34 -6.77 2.34 9.17
C LYS A 34 -6.93 3.84 8.85
N MET A 35 -6.49 4.28 7.67
CA MET A 35 -6.76 5.66 7.22
C MET A 35 -8.25 6.00 7.12
N LYS A 36 -9.11 5.02 6.89
CA LYS A 36 -10.56 5.18 6.74
C LYS A 36 -11.35 4.96 8.04
N SER A 37 -10.73 4.46 9.11
CA SER A 37 -11.39 4.35 10.40
C SER A 37 -11.48 5.71 11.10
N ASP A 38 -12.38 5.78 12.09
CA ASP A 38 -12.62 6.97 12.91
C ASP A 38 -11.45 7.20 13.88
N ILE A 39 -10.42 7.84 13.37
CA ILE A 39 -9.19 8.20 14.08
C ILE A 39 -9.03 9.72 14.05
N SER A 40 -8.36 10.29 15.06
CA SER A 40 -8.02 11.71 15.12
C SER A 40 -7.18 12.16 13.90
N ILE A 41 -7.29 13.45 13.56
CA ILE A 41 -6.61 14.03 12.39
C ILE A 41 -5.09 14.00 12.57
N GLU A 42 -4.60 14.24 13.78
CA GLU A 42 -3.17 14.21 14.11
C GLU A 42 -2.56 12.82 13.90
N GLU A 43 -3.29 11.77 14.29
CA GLU A 43 -2.87 10.40 14.03
C GLU A 43 -2.93 10.05 12.54
N LYS A 44 -3.93 10.56 11.81
CA LYS A 44 -4.01 10.41 10.35
C LYS A 44 -2.83 11.09 9.64
N GLU A 45 -2.35 12.25 10.09
CA GLU A 45 -1.17 12.91 9.52
C GLU A 45 0.09 12.04 9.66
N LYS A 46 0.30 11.43 10.84
CA LYS A 46 1.41 10.49 11.06
C LYS A 46 1.27 9.24 10.17
N LEU A 47 0.06 8.69 10.07
CA LEU A 47 -0.21 7.48 9.30
C LEU A 47 0.00 7.69 7.79
N ILE A 48 -0.27 8.88 7.26
CA ILE A 48 -0.02 9.21 5.85
C ILE A 48 1.46 9.09 5.49
N ALA A 49 2.36 9.60 6.34
CA ALA A 49 3.79 9.50 6.11
C ALA A 49 4.26 8.03 6.05
N GLU A 50 3.73 7.19 6.93
CA GLU A 50 3.99 5.76 6.93
C GLU A 50 3.48 5.08 5.66
N VAL A 51 2.23 5.36 5.26
CA VAL A 51 1.63 4.79 4.05
C VAL A 51 2.43 5.16 2.79
N TYR A 52 2.90 6.40 2.69
CA TYR A 52 3.71 6.84 1.56
C TYR A 52 5.05 6.11 1.50
N SER A 53 5.72 5.95 2.65
CA SER A 53 6.96 5.18 2.75
C SER A 53 6.76 3.73 2.29
N GLN A 54 5.67 3.08 2.71
CA GLN A 54 5.37 1.70 2.32
C GLN A 54 5.04 1.57 0.82
N LEU A 55 4.28 2.52 0.26
CA LEU A 55 3.96 2.54 -1.17
C LEU A 55 5.20 2.70 -2.04
N ASP A 56 6.13 3.59 -1.64
CA ASP A 56 7.37 3.81 -2.39
C ASP A 56 8.31 2.62 -2.30
N LYS A 57 8.44 2.00 -1.11
CA LYS A 57 9.21 0.76 -0.94
C LYS A 57 8.64 -0.36 -1.82
N ALA A 58 7.32 -0.50 -1.87
CA ALA A 58 6.68 -1.50 -2.72
C ALA A 58 6.87 -1.22 -4.22
N ALA A 59 6.91 0.05 -4.63
CA ALA A 59 7.21 0.44 -6.01
C ALA A 59 8.68 0.17 -6.37
N LYS A 60 9.61 0.54 -5.48
CA LYS A 60 11.05 0.29 -5.62
C LYS A 60 11.34 -1.20 -5.82
N ASN A 61 10.69 -2.06 -5.05
CA ASN A 61 10.84 -3.52 -5.14
C ASN A 61 9.96 -4.17 -6.23
N HIS A 62 9.29 -3.36 -7.06
CA HIS A 62 8.46 -3.80 -8.18
C HIS A 62 7.28 -4.71 -7.78
N VAL A 63 6.86 -4.66 -6.51
CA VAL A 63 5.66 -5.34 -6.02
C VAL A 63 4.41 -4.68 -6.59
N ILE A 64 4.45 -3.36 -6.77
CA ILE A 64 3.43 -2.56 -7.44
C ILE A 64 4.09 -1.66 -8.49
N HIS A 65 3.36 -1.38 -9.58
CA HIS A 65 3.86 -0.44 -10.59
C HIS A 65 3.92 0.99 -10.03
N LYS A 66 4.92 1.78 -10.45
CA LYS A 66 5.11 3.18 -10.01
C LYS A 66 3.83 4.02 -10.15
N ARG A 67 3.12 3.90 -11.27
CA ARG A 67 1.85 4.60 -11.52
C ARG A 67 0.74 4.16 -10.55
N THR A 68 0.75 2.90 -10.10
CA THR A 68 -0.20 2.41 -9.08
C THR A 68 0.12 3.00 -7.71
N ALA A 69 1.41 3.13 -7.35
CA ALA A 69 1.81 3.83 -6.13
C ALA A 69 1.38 5.31 -6.17
N SER A 70 1.69 6.04 -7.24
CA SER A 70 1.26 7.44 -7.42
C SER A 70 -0.25 7.61 -7.36
N ARG A 71 -1.02 6.72 -8.02
CA ARG A 71 -2.48 6.75 -7.99
C ARG A 71 -3.03 6.53 -6.58
N ARG A 72 -2.43 5.63 -5.80
CA ARG A 72 -2.84 5.37 -4.41
C ARG A 72 -2.52 6.57 -3.51
N LYS A 73 -1.34 7.17 -3.64
CA LYS A 73 -0.98 8.40 -2.91
C LYS A 73 -1.98 9.53 -3.18
N ALA A 74 -2.27 9.80 -4.45
CA ALA A 74 -3.20 10.85 -4.86
C ALA A 74 -4.62 10.66 -4.27
N ARG A 75 -5.10 9.41 -4.19
CA ARG A 75 -6.41 9.10 -3.58
C ARG A 75 -6.41 9.32 -2.07
N ILE A 76 -5.32 8.95 -1.38
CA ILE A 76 -5.21 9.13 0.06
C ILE A 76 -5.10 10.60 0.42
N SER A 77 -4.30 11.39 -0.31
CA SER A 77 -4.22 12.83 -0.10
C SER A 77 -5.57 13.52 -0.35
N ALA A 78 -6.27 13.14 -1.42
CA ALA A 78 -7.58 13.71 -1.73
C ALA A 78 -8.58 13.45 -0.59
N TYR A 79 -8.61 12.22 -0.06
CA TYR A 79 -9.46 11.86 1.07
C TYR A 79 -9.13 12.67 2.33
N PHE A 80 -7.85 12.72 2.71
CA PHE A 80 -7.40 13.45 3.89
C PHE A 80 -7.66 14.96 3.79
N ASN A 81 -7.41 15.55 2.62
CA ASN A 81 -7.66 16.97 2.38
C ASN A 81 -9.15 17.31 2.45
N ALA A 82 -10.02 16.44 1.92
CA ALA A 82 -11.46 16.63 2.02
C ALA A 82 -11.93 16.55 3.49
N GLU A 83 -11.41 15.61 4.27
CA GLU A 83 -11.72 15.48 5.69
C GLU A 83 -11.25 16.71 6.49
N LYS A 84 -10.05 17.21 6.20
CA LYS A 84 -9.49 18.43 6.80
C LYS A 84 -10.28 19.69 6.41
N ALA A 85 -10.77 19.76 5.17
CA ALA A 85 -11.60 20.88 4.69
C ALA A 85 -12.99 20.89 5.37
N GLY A 86 -13.64 19.73 5.49
CA GLY A 86 -14.94 19.61 6.16
C GLY A 86 -14.91 19.96 7.66
N LEU A 87 -13.75 19.87 8.32
CA LEU A 87 -13.56 20.40 9.68
C LEU A 87 -13.42 21.92 9.73
N LYS A 88 -12.86 22.53 8.69
CA LYS A 88 -12.66 23.99 8.64
C LYS A 88 -13.96 24.75 8.40
N GLU A 89 -14.90 24.18 7.64
CA GLU A 89 -16.21 24.78 7.39
C GLU A 89 -17.19 24.67 8.56
N LYS A 90 -16.89 23.80 9.55
CA LYS A 90 -17.69 23.61 10.77
C LYS A 90 -17.20 24.44 11.97
N LYS A 91 -16.12 25.19 11.81
CA LYS A 91 -15.57 26.12 12.79
C LYS A 91 -15.93 27.54 12.39
#